data_AF-A0A8J9RZ54-F1
#
_entry.id   AF-A0A8J9RZ54-F1
#
_cell.length_a   1.000
_cell.length_b   1.000
_cell.length_c   1.000
_cell.angle_alpha   90.00
_cell.angle_beta   90.00
_cell.angle_gamma   90.00
#
_symmetry.space_group_name_H-M   'P 1'
#
loop_
_entity.id
_entity.type
_entity.pdbx_description
1 polymer ?
#
loop_
_entity_poly.entity_id
_entity_poly.type
_entity_poly.pdbx_seq_one_letter_code
_entity_poly.pdbx_strand_id
1 'polypeptide(L)'
;MAEIEERPNKRQKLDDDPKPEQTLLERLQEEVPAEPLAVPAIPACSGQSGGANGATGAAVDLPSSLPANEVADGKVEPSKEGDAPVENGVAAPEVPTGMFSQRELYMAKREADGDLAFEYVDNDGTANHNMWLIGLKNIFSKQLPNMPKEYIARLVLDRRHRSVAIIRRGGLVLGGITYRPFHAQGFGEIAFCAVTAIEQVKGFGARLMNYTKEFARANDHLTHFLTYADNNAVGYFAKQGFTKEITLEKDRWVGYIKDYDGGTLMECIISERLPYTDLPGMLRTQRAALDRHIRTLSKSHVVHPGLTAFRDGQRRVDIASIPGVAEAGWTPDQVEAPHYSLLIDRAVQPATPENLQRFMERAWRALHSLDDSWPFREPVDAEDVPDYYDIVKDPVDLSMIKQRLDSRDYYVTLHIFIADVNRMCANARIYNSAETIYFKMANKLEAFLDEYIHSHVVFNTQ
;
A
#
# COMPACT_ATOMS: atom_id res chain seq x y z
N MET A 1 22.08 19.14 67.45
CA MET A 1 23.23 18.58 66.69
C MET A 1 22.63 17.92 65.45
N ALA A 2 22.49 18.54 64.28
CA ALA A 2 23.03 19.78 63.75
C ALA A 2 21.97 20.45 62.84
N GLU A 3 22.01 21.77 62.81
CA GLU A 3 21.25 22.67 61.94
C GLU A 3 21.71 22.49 60.48
N ILE A 4 20.78 22.61 59.53
CA ILE A 4 21.11 22.94 58.15
C ILE A 4 20.29 24.18 57.78
N GLU A 5 21.04 25.26 57.60
CA GLU A 5 20.67 26.62 57.19
C GLU A 5 19.89 26.66 55.87
N GLU A 6 18.79 27.43 55.85
CA GLU A 6 18.25 28.04 54.65
C GLU A 6 19.19 29.15 54.14
N ARG A 7 19.46 29.20 52.82
CA ARG A 7 19.87 30.42 52.11
C ARG A 7 19.30 30.45 50.67
N PRO A 8 19.15 31.66 50.09
CA PRO A 8 17.93 32.03 49.38
C PRO A 8 18.04 32.02 47.85
N ASN A 9 16.84 31.97 47.27
CA ASN A 9 16.45 32.24 45.90
C ASN A 9 17.14 33.49 45.30
N LYS A 10 17.92 33.32 44.23
CA LYS A 10 18.26 34.39 43.29
C LYS A 10 17.82 33.98 41.89
N ARG A 11 16.70 34.58 41.46
CA ARG A 11 16.28 34.68 40.06
C ARG A 11 17.38 35.36 39.25
N GLN A 12 17.88 34.68 38.23
CA GLN A 12 18.39 35.31 37.02
C GLN A 12 17.51 34.79 35.87
N LYS A 13 16.77 35.72 35.26
CA LYS A 13 16.15 35.50 33.94
C LYS A 13 17.28 35.41 32.92
N LEU A 14 17.42 34.26 32.28
CA LEU A 14 17.89 34.19 30.90
C LEU A 14 16.69 33.72 30.08
N ASP A 15 16.13 34.64 29.32
CA ASP A 15 15.31 34.35 28.15
C ASP A 15 16.23 33.85 27.02
N ASP A 16 15.65 33.09 26.10
CA ASP A 16 16.20 32.51 24.85
C ASP A 16 16.94 31.17 24.95
N ASP A 17 16.17 30.09 25.12
CA ASP A 17 16.48 28.78 24.53
C ASP A 17 15.70 28.63 23.20
N PRO A 18 16.35 28.17 22.11
CA PRO A 18 15.71 28.06 20.80
C PRO A 18 14.66 26.94 20.81
N LYS A 19 13.44 27.27 20.38
CA LYS A 19 12.37 26.29 20.13
C LYS A 19 12.85 25.25 19.10
N PRO A 20 12.49 23.96 19.27
CA PRO A 20 12.79 22.95 18.26
C PRO A 20 12.14 23.34 16.95
N GLU A 21 12.92 23.31 15.86
CA GLU A 21 12.49 23.63 14.51
C GLU A 21 11.26 22.80 14.14
N GLN A 22 10.16 23.50 13.84
CA GLN A 22 8.94 22.90 13.30
C GLN A 22 9.27 22.21 11.99
N THR A 23 8.73 21.01 11.81
CA THR A 23 9.01 20.19 10.64
C THR A 23 8.37 20.82 9.39
N LEU A 24 9.07 20.76 8.25
CA LEU A 24 8.61 21.28 6.95
C LEU A 24 7.20 20.76 6.54
N LEU A 25 6.81 19.60 7.07
CA LEU A 25 5.48 18.98 6.94
C LEU A 25 4.36 19.76 7.62
N GLU A 26 4.63 20.43 8.75
CA GLU A 26 3.62 21.23 9.48
C GLU A 26 3.36 22.57 8.77
N ARG A 27 4.37 23.12 8.08
CA ARG A 27 4.22 24.36 7.30
C ARG A 27 3.42 24.19 6.01
N LEU A 28 3.33 22.98 5.47
CA LEU A 28 2.58 22.67 4.25
C LEU A 28 1.08 22.44 4.50
N GLN A 29 0.63 22.42 5.76
CA GLN A 29 -0.78 22.20 6.13
C GLN A 29 -1.55 23.50 6.43
N GLU A 30 -0.87 24.65 6.55
CA GLU A 30 -1.52 25.94 6.90
C GLU A 30 -1.89 26.82 5.69
N GLU A 31 -1.55 26.45 4.46
CA GLU A 31 -1.91 27.23 3.26
C GLU A 31 -2.94 26.52 2.37
N VAL A 32 -4.20 26.45 2.83
CA VAL A 32 -5.35 26.29 1.90
C VAL A 32 -6.50 27.20 2.34
N PRO A 33 -6.82 28.28 1.62
CA PRO A 33 -8.04 29.06 1.85
C PRO A 33 -9.26 28.23 1.45
N ALA A 34 -10.23 28.12 2.36
CA ALA A 34 -11.51 27.50 2.11
C ALA A 34 -12.42 28.42 1.27
N GLU A 35 -12.62 28.09 -0.02
CA GLU A 35 -13.76 28.60 -0.78
C GLU A 35 -14.88 27.53 -0.85
N PRO A 36 -16.14 27.89 -0.57
CA PRO A 36 -17.26 26.96 -0.62
C PRO A 36 -17.71 26.70 -2.07
N LEU A 37 -17.52 25.47 -2.54
CA LEU A 37 -18.12 25.00 -3.80
C LEU A 37 -19.64 24.83 -3.64
N ALA A 38 -20.39 25.60 -4.41
CA ALA A 38 -21.85 25.53 -4.50
C ALA A 38 -22.31 24.19 -5.12
N VAL A 39 -23.27 23.55 -4.46
CA VAL A 39 -23.91 22.30 -4.89
C VAL A 39 -25.01 22.63 -5.90
N PRO A 40 -25.02 22.06 -7.12
CA PRO A 40 -26.18 22.14 -8.00
C PRO A 40 -27.26 21.14 -7.56
N ALA A 41 -28.49 21.63 -7.41
CA ALA A 41 -29.67 20.84 -7.09
C ALA A 41 -30.02 19.86 -8.21
N ILE A 42 -30.28 18.59 -7.85
CA ILE A 42 -30.80 17.56 -8.77
C ILE A 42 -32.32 17.49 -8.59
N PRO A 43 -33.13 17.48 -9.68
CA PRO A 43 -34.59 17.45 -9.58
C PRO A 43 -35.09 16.06 -9.18
N ALA A 44 -36.15 16.05 -8.38
CA ALA A 44 -36.94 14.88 -8.06
C ALA A 44 -37.62 14.31 -9.32
N CYS A 45 -37.51 13.00 -9.53
CA CYS A 45 -38.32 12.29 -10.51
C CYS A 45 -39.17 11.22 -9.81
N SER A 46 -40.48 11.42 -9.93
CA SER A 46 -41.59 10.63 -9.42
C SER A 46 -42.00 9.51 -10.37
N GLY A 47 -42.57 8.42 -9.82
CA GLY A 47 -43.54 7.55 -10.52
C GLY A 47 -43.12 6.07 -10.60
N GLN A 48 -43.75 5.20 -9.78
CA GLN A 48 -44.80 4.22 -10.16
C GLN A 48 -44.22 2.84 -10.53
N SER A 49 -44.33 1.82 -9.69
CA SER A 49 -45.50 0.95 -9.37
C SER A 49 -45.87 -0.06 -10.45
N GLY A 50 -45.72 -1.35 -10.11
CA GLY A 50 -46.25 -2.54 -10.81
C GLY A 50 -45.35 -3.73 -10.49
N GLY A 51 -45.76 -4.85 -9.90
CA GLY A 51 -47.10 -5.41 -9.72
C GLY A 51 -47.16 -6.79 -10.38
N ALA A 52 -47.18 -7.83 -9.53
CA ALA A 52 -47.83 -9.15 -9.71
C ALA A 52 -47.05 -10.38 -10.24
N ASN A 53 -47.14 -11.43 -9.40
CA ASN A 53 -47.38 -12.87 -9.65
C ASN A 53 -46.28 -13.68 -10.38
N GLY A 54 -45.92 -14.92 -10.01
CA GLY A 54 -46.57 -15.96 -9.22
C GLY A 54 -46.44 -17.31 -9.97
N ALA A 55 -46.35 -18.44 -9.24
CA ALA A 55 -46.36 -19.84 -9.71
C ALA A 55 -45.03 -20.40 -10.24
N THR A 56 -44.62 -21.67 -10.07
CA THR A 56 -45.06 -22.88 -9.34
C THR A 56 -43.91 -23.89 -9.47
N GLY A 57 -43.87 -24.92 -8.60
CA GLY A 57 -42.72 -25.82 -8.49
C GLY A 57 -42.59 -26.90 -9.56
N ALA A 58 -41.43 -27.57 -9.54
CA ALA A 58 -41.26 -28.98 -9.88
C ALA A 58 -39.86 -29.45 -9.42
N ALA A 59 -39.82 -30.56 -8.71
CA ALA A 59 -38.63 -31.31 -8.32
C ALA A 59 -38.26 -32.31 -9.41
N VAL A 60 -36.97 -32.52 -9.73
CA VAL A 60 -36.43 -33.82 -10.19
C VAL A 60 -34.88 -33.89 -10.00
N ASP A 61 -34.45 -34.96 -9.31
CA ASP A 61 -33.25 -35.81 -9.36
C ASP A 61 -31.78 -35.30 -9.31
N LEU A 62 -31.06 -35.93 -8.38
CA LEU A 62 -29.60 -36.11 -8.36
C LEU A 62 -29.14 -37.00 -9.53
N PRO A 63 -27.87 -36.86 -9.94
CA PRO A 63 -27.00 -38.00 -9.71
C PRO A 63 -25.64 -37.65 -9.07
N SER A 64 -25.21 -38.66 -8.34
CA SER A 64 -23.92 -38.94 -7.74
C SER A 64 -22.71 -38.88 -8.69
N SER A 65 -21.56 -38.65 -8.05
CA SER A 65 -20.19 -39.12 -8.37
C SER A 65 -19.21 -38.01 -8.76
N LEU A 66 -18.29 -37.76 -7.82
CA LEU A 66 -17.01 -37.09 -8.03
C LEU A 66 -16.03 -38.12 -8.61
N PRO A 67 -15.12 -37.69 -9.50
CA PRO A 67 -13.78 -38.24 -9.51
C PRO A 67 -12.76 -37.16 -9.13
N ALA A 68 -11.76 -37.64 -8.40
CA ALA A 68 -10.56 -36.93 -8.01
C ALA A 68 -9.72 -36.53 -9.24
N ASN A 69 -9.09 -35.36 -9.20
CA ASN A 69 -8.04 -35.02 -10.15
C ASN A 69 -6.68 -35.10 -9.47
N GLU A 70 -5.92 -36.09 -9.95
CA GLU A 70 -4.49 -36.25 -9.80
C GLU A 70 -3.72 -35.15 -10.55
N VAL A 71 -2.50 -34.95 -10.08
CA VAL A 71 -1.48 -34.05 -10.60
C VAL A 71 -0.86 -34.66 -11.86
N ALA A 72 -0.74 -33.89 -12.95
CA ALA A 72 0.16 -34.24 -14.05
C ALA A 72 0.72 -32.99 -14.74
N ASP A 73 2.05 -32.92 -14.74
CA ASP A 73 2.92 -32.06 -15.53
C ASP A 73 2.65 -32.19 -17.04
N GLY A 74 2.69 -31.06 -17.75
CA GLY A 74 2.61 -31.03 -19.21
C GLY A 74 3.13 -29.72 -19.79
N LYS A 75 4.31 -29.80 -20.41
CA LYS A 75 4.96 -28.75 -21.20
C LYS A 75 4.02 -28.17 -22.26
N VAL A 76 4.01 -26.85 -22.41
CA VAL A 76 3.31 -26.13 -23.49
C VAL A 76 4.35 -25.52 -24.43
N GLU A 77 4.36 -25.97 -25.69
CA GLU A 77 5.06 -25.32 -26.82
C GLU A 77 4.23 -24.16 -27.40
N PRO A 78 4.85 -23.15 -28.04
CA PRO A 78 4.18 -21.93 -28.44
C PRO A 78 3.42 -22.09 -29.77
N SER A 79 2.12 -21.79 -29.78
CA SER A 79 1.31 -21.72 -30.99
C SER A 79 1.37 -20.35 -31.65
N LYS A 80 1.52 -20.38 -32.97
CA LYS A 80 1.72 -19.28 -33.93
C LYS A 80 0.56 -18.29 -34.00
N GLU A 81 0.92 -17.03 -34.24
CA GLU A 81 0.06 -15.92 -34.65
C GLU A 81 -0.70 -16.23 -35.94
N GLY A 82 -1.98 -15.85 -35.97
CA GLY A 82 -2.84 -15.87 -37.15
C GLY A 82 -3.91 -14.79 -37.02
N ASP A 83 -3.89 -13.85 -37.96
CA ASP A 83 -4.81 -12.72 -38.11
C ASP A 83 -6.29 -13.12 -38.13
N ALA A 84 -7.11 -12.39 -37.36
CA ALA A 84 -8.56 -12.31 -37.55
C ALA A 84 -9.07 -10.92 -37.06
N PRO A 85 -10.16 -10.39 -37.66
CA PRO A 85 -10.39 -8.95 -37.80
C PRO A 85 -10.97 -8.28 -36.55
N VAL A 86 -10.64 -6.99 -36.41
CA VAL A 86 -11.03 -6.09 -35.32
C VAL A 86 -12.53 -5.76 -35.42
N GLU A 87 -13.34 -6.34 -34.53
CA GLU A 87 -14.68 -5.82 -34.22
C GLU A 87 -14.60 -4.78 -33.09
N ASN A 88 -15.18 -3.62 -33.36
CA ASN A 88 -15.28 -2.47 -32.47
C ASN A 88 -16.17 -2.77 -31.26
N GLY A 89 -15.57 -2.72 -30.08
CA GLY A 89 -16.30 -2.82 -28.81
C GLY A 89 -15.38 -2.86 -27.60
N VAL A 90 -14.39 -1.96 -27.52
CA VAL A 90 -13.52 -1.90 -26.34
C VAL A 90 -14.30 -1.24 -25.21
N ALA A 91 -14.93 -2.08 -24.38
CA ALA A 91 -15.32 -1.70 -23.03
C ALA A 91 -14.10 -1.03 -22.37
N ALA A 92 -14.32 0.13 -21.74
CA ALA A 92 -13.26 0.87 -21.07
C ALA A 92 -12.45 -0.10 -20.19
N PRO A 93 -11.11 -0.11 -20.26
CA PRO A 93 -10.30 -1.07 -19.52
C PRO A 93 -10.66 -0.96 -18.05
N GLU A 94 -11.10 -2.07 -17.46
CA GLU A 94 -11.40 -2.13 -16.02
C GLU A 94 -10.14 -1.69 -15.28
N VAL A 95 -10.21 -0.53 -14.65
CA VAL A 95 -9.09 0.04 -13.91
C VAL A 95 -8.72 -0.97 -12.82
N PRO A 96 -7.47 -1.47 -12.77
CA PRO A 96 -7.08 -2.49 -11.80
C PRO A 96 -7.37 -1.99 -10.38
N THR A 97 -8.33 -2.63 -9.72
CA THR A 97 -8.65 -2.36 -8.32
C THR A 97 -7.54 -2.94 -7.46
N GLY A 98 -7.07 -2.18 -6.46
CA GLY A 98 -5.99 -2.62 -5.56
C GLY A 98 -6.34 -3.90 -4.79
N MET A 99 -5.31 -4.58 -4.25
CA MET A 99 -5.46 -5.89 -3.58
C MET A 99 -6.55 -5.92 -2.49
N PHE A 100 -6.76 -4.82 -1.77
CA PHE A 100 -7.81 -4.70 -0.75
C PHE A 100 -9.21 -4.75 -1.35
N SER A 101 -9.44 -3.99 -2.43
CA SER A 101 -10.73 -3.98 -3.13
C SER A 101 -11.04 -5.33 -3.76
N GLN A 102 -10.04 -6.04 -4.27
CA GLN A 102 -10.24 -7.40 -4.81
C GLN A 102 -10.70 -8.39 -3.75
N ARG A 103 -10.11 -8.36 -2.55
CA ARG A 103 -10.54 -9.21 -1.42
C ARG A 103 -11.97 -8.92 -1.00
N GLU A 104 -12.34 -7.63 -0.97
CA GLU A 104 -13.69 -7.23 -0.59
C GLU A 104 -14.73 -7.61 -1.66
N LEU A 105 -14.40 -7.48 -2.94
CA LEU A 105 -15.24 -7.95 -4.05
C LEU A 105 -15.44 -9.48 -4.02
N TYR A 106 -14.39 -10.24 -3.71
CA TYR A 106 -14.49 -11.69 -3.53
C TYR A 106 -15.50 -12.05 -2.44
N MET A 107 -15.47 -11.33 -1.31
CA MET A 107 -16.43 -11.54 -0.23
C MET A 107 -17.85 -11.13 -0.63
N ALA A 108 -18.00 -9.98 -1.28
CA ALA A 108 -19.29 -9.52 -1.80
C ALA A 108 -19.94 -10.52 -2.74
N LYS A 109 -19.14 -11.17 -3.60
CA LYS A 109 -19.63 -12.25 -4.46
C LYS A 109 -20.19 -13.42 -3.65
N ARG A 110 -19.51 -13.84 -2.58
CA ARG A 110 -20.00 -14.93 -1.71
C ARG A 110 -21.30 -14.58 -0.98
N GLU A 111 -21.53 -13.32 -0.65
CA GLU A 111 -22.83 -12.86 -0.16
C GLU A 111 -23.90 -12.91 -1.25
N ALA A 112 -23.59 -12.41 -2.46
CA ALA A 112 -24.51 -12.45 -3.58
C ALA A 112 -24.91 -13.89 -3.96
N ASP A 113 -23.96 -14.83 -3.85
CA ASP A 113 -24.18 -16.26 -4.08
C ASP A 113 -24.94 -16.95 -2.92
N GLY A 114 -25.22 -16.24 -1.82
CA GLY A 114 -25.92 -16.76 -0.64
C GLY A 114 -25.07 -17.70 0.23
N ASP A 115 -23.74 -17.72 0.04
CA ASP A 115 -22.81 -18.53 0.82
C ASP A 115 -22.55 -17.94 2.21
N LEU A 116 -22.64 -16.62 2.33
CA LEU A 116 -22.40 -15.86 3.56
C LEU A 116 -23.50 -14.82 3.77
N ALA A 117 -23.88 -14.60 5.01
CA ALA A 117 -24.77 -13.53 5.44
C ALA A 117 -24.18 -12.83 6.67
N PHE A 118 -24.49 -11.53 6.82
CA PHE A 118 -24.12 -10.72 7.98
C PHE A 118 -25.40 -10.32 8.68
N GLU A 119 -25.64 -10.90 9.85
CA GLU A 119 -26.92 -10.76 10.55
C GLU A 119 -26.77 -9.87 11.77
N TYR A 120 -27.74 -8.97 11.97
CA TYR A 120 -27.89 -8.18 13.19
C TYR A 120 -28.73 -8.97 14.20
N VAL A 121 -28.10 -9.36 15.30
CA VAL A 121 -28.61 -10.35 16.26
C VAL A 121 -28.68 -9.76 17.65
N ASP A 122 -29.82 -9.92 18.31
CA ASP A 122 -30.05 -9.60 19.71
C ASP A 122 -30.72 -10.78 20.43
N ASN A 123 -30.78 -10.72 21.77
CA ASN A 123 -31.49 -11.74 22.55
C ASN A 123 -33.00 -11.42 22.59
N ASP A 124 -33.66 -11.60 21.46
CA ASP A 124 -35.11 -11.45 21.28
C ASP A 124 -35.90 -12.69 21.75
N GLY A 125 -35.21 -13.83 21.94
CA GLY A 125 -35.80 -15.10 22.34
C GLY A 125 -36.13 -16.02 21.16
N THR A 126 -35.84 -15.64 19.92
CA THR A 126 -36.04 -16.50 18.75
C THR A 126 -35.01 -17.63 18.72
N ALA A 127 -35.41 -18.78 18.15
CA ALA A 127 -34.54 -19.96 18.10
C ALA A 127 -33.25 -19.70 17.31
N ASN A 128 -33.34 -18.97 16.19
CA ASN A 128 -32.20 -18.67 15.34
C ASN A 128 -31.20 -17.73 16.03
N HIS A 129 -31.67 -16.62 16.61
CA HIS A 129 -30.79 -15.70 17.33
C HIS A 129 -30.13 -16.38 18.52
N ASN A 130 -30.87 -17.18 19.29
CA ASN A 130 -30.30 -17.95 20.39
C ASN A 130 -29.19 -18.90 19.92
N MET A 131 -29.41 -19.63 18.83
CA MET A 131 -28.41 -20.53 18.26
C MET A 131 -27.15 -19.76 17.82
N TRP A 132 -27.32 -18.63 17.15
CA TRP A 132 -26.20 -17.80 16.69
C TRP A 132 -25.45 -17.14 17.84
N LEU A 133 -26.14 -16.62 18.85
CA LEU A 133 -25.53 -16.06 20.06
C LEU A 133 -24.73 -17.10 20.83
N ILE A 134 -25.23 -18.34 20.94
CA ILE A 134 -24.48 -19.46 21.52
C ILE A 134 -23.22 -19.77 20.68
N GLY A 135 -23.36 -19.76 19.35
CA GLY A 135 -22.24 -19.90 18.41
C GLY A 135 -21.16 -18.83 18.62
N LEU A 136 -21.56 -17.57 18.70
CA LEU A 136 -20.68 -16.43 18.98
C LEU A 136 -20.00 -16.56 20.34
N LYS A 137 -20.75 -16.86 21.40
CA LYS A 137 -20.20 -17.10 22.73
C LYS A 137 -19.11 -18.17 22.71
N ASN A 138 -19.30 -19.24 21.95
CA ASN A 138 -18.31 -20.31 21.84
C ASN A 138 -17.06 -19.87 21.05
N ILE A 139 -17.21 -19.04 20.02
CA ILE A 139 -16.08 -18.45 19.27
C ILE A 139 -15.30 -17.50 20.18
N PHE A 140 -15.96 -16.54 20.83
CA PHE A 140 -15.31 -15.60 21.74
C PHE A 140 -14.60 -16.32 22.88
N SER A 141 -15.22 -17.34 23.48
CA SER A 141 -14.59 -18.14 24.54
C SER A 141 -13.31 -18.88 24.11
N LYS A 142 -13.15 -19.15 22.81
CA LYS A 142 -11.96 -19.80 22.24
C LYS A 142 -10.91 -18.78 21.77
N GLN A 143 -11.35 -17.67 21.17
CA GLN A 143 -10.47 -16.67 20.56
C GLN A 143 -9.98 -15.63 21.57
N LEU A 144 -10.67 -15.47 22.71
CA LEU A 144 -10.33 -14.51 23.77
C LEU A 144 -10.03 -15.28 25.07
N PRO A 145 -8.87 -15.95 25.20
CA PRO A 145 -8.57 -16.83 26.33
C PRO A 145 -8.44 -16.09 27.68
N ASN A 146 -8.12 -14.80 27.64
CA ASN A 146 -8.01 -13.95 28.83
C ASN A 146 -9.36 -13.48 29.38
N MET A 147 -10.45 -13.70 28.63
CA MET A 147 -11.80 -13.29 29.03
C MET A 147 -12.54 -14.47 29.69
N PRO A 148 -13.06 -14.32 30.92
CA PRO A 148 -13.80 -15.39 31.59
C PRO A 148 -15.01 -15.85 30.78
N LYS A 149 -15.23 -17.17 30.70
CA LYS A 149 -16.30 -17.74 29.86
C LYS A 149 -17.69 -17.32 30.33
N GLU A 150 -17.88 -17.21 31.65
CA GLU A 150 -19.10 -16.74 32.28
C GLU A 150 -19.34 -15.25 31.96
N TYR A 151 -18.28 -14.46 31.91
CA TYR A 151 -18.34 -13.05 31.53
C TYR A 151 -18.77 -12.88 30.08
N ILE A 152 -18.16 -13.62 29.16
CA ILE A 152 -18.53 -13.65 27.74
C ILE A 152 -19.99 -14.03 27.58
N ALA A 153 -20.41 -15.16 28.17
CA ALA A 153 -21.78 -15.64 28.07
C ALA A 153 -22.78 -14.61 28.60
N ARG A 154 -22.47 -13.98 29.74
CA ARG A 154 -23.33 -12.96 30.35
C ARG A 154 -23.55 -11.77 29.43
N LEU A 155 -22.51 -11.26 28.76
CA LEU A 155 -22.65 -10.09 27.87
C LEU A 155 -23.26 -10.44 26.52
N VAL A 156 -22.83 -11.55 25.89
CA VAL A 156 -23.36 -11.98 24.59
C VAL A 156 -24.87 -12.27 24.66
N LEU A 157 -25.34 -12.80 25.80
CA LEU A 157 -26.76 -13.11 26.02
C LEU A 157 -27.52 -11.99 26.75
N ASP A 158 -26.90 -10.86 27.09
CA ASP A 158 -27.59 -9.72 27.71
C ASP A 158 -28.43 -8.99 26.65
N ARG A 159 -29.71 -8.76 26.94
CA ARG A 159 -30.66 -8.11 26.00
C ARG A 159 -30.32 -6.66 25.68
N ARG A 160 -29.40 -6.05 26.43
CA ARG A 160 -28.86 -4.70 26.17
C ARG A 160 -27.67 -4.70 25.21
N HIS A 161 -27.17 -5.88 24.82
CA HIS A 161 -26.10 -5.99 23.84
C HIS A 161 -26.69 -6.37 22.48
N ARG A 162 -25.93 -6.05 21.44
CA ARG A 162 -26.18 -6.39 20.05
C ARG A 162 -24.97 -7.12 19.52
N SER A 163 -25.21 -8.06 18.62
CA SER A 163 -24.15 -8.78 17.94
C SER A 163 -24.36 -8.72 16.45
N VAL A 164 -23.29 -8.49 15.69
CA VAL A 164 -23.29 -8.72 14.25
C VAL A 164 -22.56 -10.03 14.00
N ALA A 165 -23.22 -10.98 13.37
CA ALA A 165 -22.73 -12.34 13.18
C ALA A 165 -22.49 -12.64 11.70
N ILE A 166 -21.38 -13.31 11.40
CA ILE A 166 -21.14 -13.88 10.06
C ILE A 166 -21.71 -15.29 10.05
N ILE A 167 -22.73 -15.51 9.23
CA ILE A 167 -23.41 -16.79 9.09
C ILE A 167 -23.07 -17.39 7.74
N ARG A 168 -22.56 -18.63 7.73
CA ARG A 168 -22.38 -19.40 6.49
C ARG A 168 -23.66 -20.14 6.14
N ARG A 169 -23.87 -20.41 4.85
CA ARG A 169 -24.91 -21.32 4.36
C ARG A 169 -24.96 -22.59 5.22
N GLY A 170 -26.13 -22.89 5.78
CA GLY A 170 -26.33 -23.96 6.76
C GLY A 170 -26.35 -23.50 8.23
N GLY A 171 -26.24 -22.19 8.51
CA GLY A 171 -26.43 -21.61 9.85
C GLY A 171 -25.19 -21.61 10.74
N LEU A 172 -24.03 -22.00 10.22
CA LEU A 172 -22.78 -22.02 10.97
C LEU A 172 -22.24 -20.60 11.18
N VAL A 173 -21.98 -20.25 12.43
CA VAL A 173 -21.37 -18.96 12.81
C VAL A 173 -19.86 -19.00 12.58
N LEU A 174 -19.32 -18.03 11.84
CA LEU A 174 -17.88 -17.92 11.53
C LEU A 174 -17.16 -16.87 12.36
N GLY A 175 -17.88 -15.92 12.94
CA GLY A 175 -17.34 -14.81 13.73
C GLY A 175 -18.41 -13.78 14.03
N GLY A 176 -18.07 -12.79 14.84
CA GLY A 176 -18.95 -11.66 15.11
C GLY A 176 -18.33 -10.58 15.97
N ILE A 177 -19.07 -9.48 16.08
CA ILE A 177 -18.78 -8.35 16.97
C ILE A 177 -19.97 -8.17 17.89
N THR A 178 -19.74 -8.20 19.20
CA THR A 178 -20.75 -7.87 20.21
C THR A 178 -20.44 -6.50 20.79
N TYR A 179 -21.45 -5.63 20.79
CA TYR A 179 -21.34 -4.29 21.35
C TYR A 179 -22.58 -3.92 22.17
N ARG A 180 -22.44 -2.91 23.02
CA ARG A 180 -23.53 -2.34 23.81
C ARG A 180 -23.87 -0.95 23.29
N PRO A 181 -25.04 -0.72 22.68
CA PRO A 181 -25.48 0.61 22.29
C PRO A 181 -25.87 1.46 23.51
N PHE A 182 -25.43 2.72 23.51
CA PHE A 182 -25.85 3.77 24.44
C PHE A 182 -26.55 4.87 23.63
N HIS A 183 -27.80 4.62 23.23
CA HIS A 183 -28.53 5.47 22.28
C HIS A 183 -28.59 6.95 22.69
N ALA A 184 -28.84 7.23 23.98
CA ALA A 184 -28.91 8.61 24.47
C ALA A 184 -27.55 9.34 24.38
N GLN A 185 -26.45 8.61 24.52
CA GLN A 185 -25.09 9.12 24.40
C GLN A 185 -24.57 9.03 22.96
N GLY A 186 -25.29 8.39 22.04
CA GLY A 186 -24.97 8.29 20.62
C GLY A 186 -23.74 7.44 20.28
N PHE A 187 -23.29 6.53 21.16
CA PHE A 187 -22.13 5.66 20.93
C PHE A 187 -22.38 4.20 21.31
N GLY A 188 -21.57 3.29 20.78
CA GLY A 188 -21.55 1.88 21.16
C GLY A 188 -20.23 1.47 21.81
N GLU A 189 -20.28 0.64 22.84
CA GLU A 189 -19.09 -0.01 23.41
C GLU A 189 -18.90 -1.37 22.76
N ILE A 190 -17.84 -1.57 21.99
CA ILE A 190 -17.49 -2.90 21.47
C ILE A 190 -16.90 -3.72 22.61
N ALA A 191 -17.61 -4.77 23.01
CA ALA A 191 -17.18 -5.68 24.08
C ALA A 191 -16.33 -6.83 23.53
N PHE A 192 -16.72 -7.43 22.40
CA PHE A 192 -16.02 -8.55 21.80
C PHE A 192 -15.95 -8.42 20.28
N CYS A 193 -14.81 -8.84 19.70
CA CYS A 193 -14.62 -8.92 18.27
C CYS A 193 -13.73 -10.13 17.96
N ALA A 194 -14.26 -11.13 17.25
CA ALA A 194 -13.49 -12.31 16.89
C ALA A 194 -14.05 -13.03 15.66
N VAL A 195 -13.16 -13.65 14.92
CA VAL A 195 -13.46 -14.59 13.83
C VAL A 195 -12.77 -15.91 14.13
N THR A 196 -13.38 -17.03 13.73
CA THR A 196 -12.77 -18.36 13.84
C THR A 196 -11.38 -18.39 13.21
N ALA A 197 -10.45 -19.10 13.84
CA ALA A 197 -9.04 -19.14 13.42
C ALA A 197 -8.84 -19.53 11.94
N ILE A 198 -9.66 -20.45 11.42
CA ILE A 198 -9.58 -20.94 10.03
C ILE A 198 -9.94 -19.84 9.02
N GLU A 199 -10.75 -18.86 9.42
CA GLU A 199 -11.23 -17.78 8.56
C GLU A 199 -10.50 -16.44 8.80
N GLN A 200 -9.50 -16.43 9.69
CA GLN A 200 -8.64 -15.26 9.89
C GLN A 200 -7.80 -14.95 8.64
N VAL A 201 -7.39 -13.69 8.49
CA VAL A 201 -6.55 -13.20 7.38
C VAL A 201 -7.23 -13.23 5.98
N LYS A 202 -8.45 -13.76 5.86
CA LYS A 202 -9.22 -13.80 4.59
C LYS A 202 -10.13 -12.58 4.33
N GLY A 203 -10.07 -11.56 5.19
CA GLY A 203 -10.86 -10.32 5.03
C GLY A 203 -12.20 -10.30 5.77
N PHE A 204 -12.65 -11.41 6.38
CA PHE A 204 -13.89 -11.47 7.16
C PHE A 204 -13.97 -10.40 8.26
N GLY A 205 -12.88 -10.16 8.99
CA GLY A 205 -12.87 -9.19 10.08
C GLY A 205 -13.10 -7.74 9.62
N ALA A 206 -12.59 -7.36 8.45
CA ALA A 206 -12.82 -6.02 7.91
C ALA A 206 -14.27 -5.86 7.46
N ARG A 207 -14.78 -6.85 6.72
CA ARG A 207 -16.16 -6.84 6.22
C ARG A 207 -17.20 -6.90 7.35
N LEU A 208 -16.90 -7.67 8.40
CA LEU A 208 -17.70 -7.72 9.62
C LEU A 208 -17.78 -6.36 10.33
N MET A 209 -16.66 -5.64 10.42
CA MET A 209 -16.66 -4.28 10.99
C MET A 209 -17.45 -3.30 10.12
N ASN A 210 -17.35 -3.40 8.80
CA ASN A 210 -18.15 -2.58 7.87
C ASN A 210 -19.66 -2.79 8.10
N TYR A 211 -20.13 -4.04 8.15
CA TYR A 211 -21.53 -4.33 8.49
C TYR A 211 -21.88 -3.88 9.91
N THR A 212 -20.96 -3.98 10.86
CA THR A 212 -21.20 -3.53 12.24
C THR A 212 -21.42 -2.03 12.29
N LYS A 213 -20.64 -1.24 11.54
CA LYS A 213 -20.85 0.21 11.41
C LYS A 213 -22.15 0.54 10.70
N GLU A 214 -22.46 -0.18 9.62
CA GLU A 214 -23.71 0.00 8.88
C GLU A 214 -24.94 -0.23 9.78
N PHE A 215 -24.99 -1.36 10.48
CA PHE A 215 -26.10 -1.67 11.37
C PHE A 215 -26.17 -0.75 12.59
N ALA A 216 -25.02 -0.41 13.20
CA ALA A 216 -25.00 0.54 14.31
C ALA A 216 -25.53 1.91 13.90
N ARG A 217 -25.25 2.35 12.67
CA ARG A 217 -25.80 3.59 12.11
C ARG A 217 -27.29 3.47 11.79
N ALA A 218 -27.67 2.42 11.06
CA ALA A 218 -29.03 2.27 10.53
C ALA A 218 -30.06 1.86 11.59
N ASN A 219 -29.70 0.94 12.48
CA ASN A 219 -30.61 0.33 13.45
C ASN A 219 -30.51 0.97 14.84
N ASP A 220 -29.31 1.35 15.28
CA ASP A 220 -29.09 1.88 16.63
C ASP A 220 -28.84 3.40 16.66
N HIS A 221 -28.71 4.04 15.49
CA HIS A 221 -28.44 5.48 15.31
C HIS A 221 -27.17 5.96 16.03
N LEU A 222 -26.14 5.12 16.04
CA LEU A 222 -24.86 5.42 16.68
C LEU A 222 -23.96 6.22 15.73
N THR A 223 -23.19 7.13 16.33
CA THR A 223 -22.21 7.97 15.63
C THR A 223 -20.78 7.58 15.96
N HIS A 224 -20.56 6.89 17.07
CA HIS A 224 -19.23 6.52 17.57
C HIS A 224 -19.20 5.07 18.06
N PHE A 225 -18.04 4.43 17.94
CA PHE A 225 -17.68 3.25 18.71
C PHE A 225 -16.52 3.57 19.64
N LEU A 226 -16.61 3.07 20.87
CA LEU A 226 -15.49 2.98 21.80
C LEU A 226 -15.17 1.51 22.07
N THR A 227 -13.89 1.22 22.24
CA THR A 227 -13.43 -0.14 22.53
C THR A 227 -12.16 -0.11 23.36
N TYR A 228 -12.00 -1.07 24.26
CA TYR A 228 -10.70 -1.40 24.84
C TYR A 228 -10.09 -2.52 24.01
N ALA A 229 -9.09 -2.17 23.21
CA ALA A 229 -8.38 -3.11 22.37
C ALA A 229 -7.19 -3.72 23.11
N ASP A 230 -7.09 -5.05 23.08
CA ASP A 230 -5.86 -5.74 23.46
C ASP A 230 -4.69 -5.24 22.58
N ASN A 231 -3.47 -5.25 23.11
CA ASN A 231 -2.26 -4.79 22.40
C ASN A 231 -2.08 -5.45 21.01
N ASN A 232 -2.45 -6.73 20.89
CA ASN A 232 -2.38 -7.48 19.63
C ASN A 232 -3.49 -7.09 18.62
N ALA A 233 -4.56 -6.44 19.08
CA ALA A 233 -5.70 -6.05 18.27
C ALA A 233 -5.67 -4.57 17.85
N VAL A 234 -4.81 -3.73 18.47
CA VAL A 234 -4.68 -2.29 18.14
C VAL A 234 -4.47 -2.08 16.64
N GLY A 235 -3.60 -2.86 16.00
CA GLY A 235 -3.34 -2.77 14.57
C GLY A 235 -4.55 -3.15 13.69
N TYR A 236 -5.42 -4.05 14.16
CA TYR A 236 -6.67 -4.37 13.47
C TYR A 236 -7.64 -3.19 13.56
N PHE A 237 -7.89 -2.67 14.77
CA PHE A 237 -8.80 -1.54 14.99
C PHE A 237 -8.33 -0.27 14.26
N ALA A 238 -7.03 0.02 14.26
CA ALA A 238 -6.45 1.13 13.50
C ALA A 238 -6.78 1.03 11.99
N LYS A 239 -6.64 -0.16 11.41
CA LYS A 239 -7.04 -0.41 10.00
C LYS A 239 -8.54 -0.27 9.76
N GLN A 240 -9.36 -0.38 10.81
CA GLN A 240 -10.80 -0.14 10.74
C GLN A 240 -11.16 1.32 11.04
N GLY A 241 -10.21 2.25 11.09
CA GLY A 241 -10.48 3.66 11.36
C GLY A 241 -10.69 4.01 12.84
N PHE A 242 -10.19 3.17 13.75
CA PHE A 242 -10.10 3.54 15.16
C PHE A 242 -8.80 4.31 15.44
N THR A 243 -8.87 5.31 16.30
CA THR A 243 -7.73 6.09 16.81
C THR A 243 -7.62 5.96 18.33
N LYS A 244 -6.43 6.22 18.88
CA LYS A 244 -6.22 6.30 20.34
C LYS A 244 -6.65 7.65 20.91
N GLU A 245 -6.80 8.65 20.05
CA GLU A 245 -7.30 9.97 20.43
C GLU A 245 -8.82 9.93 20.54
N ILE A 246 -9.34 10.20 21.74
CA ILE A 246 -10.77 10.16 22.01
C ILE A 246 -11.31 11.58 21.87
N THR A 247 -12.05 11.82 20.80
CA THR A 247 -12.68 13.11 20.50
C THR A 247 -14.07 13.24 21.11
N LEU A 248 -14.73 12.11 21.43
CA LEU A 248 -16.01 12.07 22.13
C LEU A 248 -15.89 12.71 23.53
N GLU A 249 -16.79 13.64 23.82
CA GLU A 249 -16.83 14.38 25.09
C GLU A 249 -16.89 13.42 26.29
N LYS A 250 -16.03 13.67 27.30
CA LYS A 250 -15.82 12.73 28.41
C LYS A 250 -17.08 12.42 29.20
N ASP A 251 -17.95 13.40 29.40
CA ASP A 251 -19.24 13.25 30.07
C ASP A 251 -20.21 12.31 29.35
N ARG A 252 -20.04 12.10 28.03
CA ARG A 252 -20.84 11.15 27.25
C ARG A 252 -20.47 9.70 27.50
N TRP A 253 -19.25 9.37 27.92
CA TRP A 253 -18.79 7.96 27.99
C TRP A 253 -18.14 7.54 29.31
N VAL A 254 -17.57 8.47 30.08
CA VAL A 254 -16.95 8.16 31.36
C VAL A 254 -17.99 7.59 32.33
N GLY A 255 -17.71 6.42 32.90
CA GLY A 255 -18.62 5.69 33.79
C GLY A 255 -19.67 4.81 33.08
N TYR A 256 -19.77 4.87 31.75
CA TYR A 256 -20.66 4.00 30.97
C TYR A 256 -19.96 2.72 30.50
N ILE A 257 -18.72 2.86 30.01
CA ILE A 257 -17.91 1.75 29.48
C ILE A 257 -17.15 1.02 30.59
N LYS A 258 -16.73 -0.21 30.30
CA LYS A 258 -15.90 -1.01 31.19
C LYS A 258 -14.43 -0.79 30.91
N ASP A 259 -13.66 -0.50 31.96
CA ASP A 259 -12.21 -0.47 31.90
C ASP A 259 -11.66 -1.89 31.95
N TYR A 260 -10.78 -2.22 31.01
CA TYR A 260 -10.08 -3.49 30.96
C TYR A 260 -8.60 -3.25 31.22
N ASP A 261 -8.06 -3.94 32.22
CA ASP A 261 -6.64 -3.83 32.55
C ASP A 261 -5.78 -4.31 31.38
N GLY A 262 -4.75 -3.54 31.03
CA GLY A 262 -3.89 -3.79 29.87
C GLY A 262 -4.51 -3.52 28.49
N GLY A 263 -5.74 -2.99 28.42
CA GLY A 263 -6.39 -2.59 27.17
C GLY A 263 -6.03 -1.15 26.75
N THR A 264 -5.96 -0.90 25.44
CA THR A 264 -5.85 0.45 24.89
C THR A 264 -7.24 0.95 24.50
N LEU A 265 -7.71 2.04 25.13
CA LEU A 265 -8.95 2.70 24.71
C LEU A 265 -8.79 3.28 23.30
N MET A 266 -9.74 2.99 22.42
CA MET A 266 -9.77 3.48 21.05
C MET A 266 -11.17 3.92 20.63
N GLU A 267 -11.24 4.94 19.78
CA GLU A 267 -12.46 5.53 19.23
C GLU A 267 -12.53 5.35 17.71
N CYS A 268 -13.72 5.02 17.19
CA CYS A 268 -14.03 5.13 15.77
C CYS A 268 -15.26 6.01 15.57
N ILE A 269 -15.11 7.05 14.76
CA ILE A 269 -16.22 7.86 14.28
C ILE A 269 -16.88 7.13 13.09
N ILE A 270 -18.19 6.91 13.16
CA ILE A 270 -18.96 6.27 12.11
C ILE A 270 -19.39 7.36 11.11
N SER A 271 -18.95 7.24 9.87
CA SER A 271 -19.28 8.19 8.82
C SER A 271 -20.72 8.02 8.35
N GLU A 272 -21.44 9.13 8.28
CA GLU A 272 -22.81 9.17 7.76
C GLU A 272 -22.87 8.98 6.23
N ARG A 273 -21.78 9.34 5.53
CA ARG A 273 -21.77 9.39 4.05
C ARG A 273 -21.16 8.15 3.40
N LEU A 274 -20.37 7.36 4.14
CA LEU A 274 -19.68 6.21 3.58
C LEU A 274 -20.64 5.01 3.40
N PRO A 275 -20.66 4.38 2.21
CA PRO A 275 -21.35 3.11 2.00
C PRO A 275 -20.46 1.96 2.45
N TYR A 276 -20.52 1.59 3.74
CA TYR A 276 -19.62 0.60 4.33
C TYR A 276 -19.67 -0.77 3.65
N THR A 277 -20.80 -1.15 3.06
CA THR A 277 -21.00 -2.43 2.38
C THR A 277 -20.59 -2.42 0.89
N ASP A 278 -20.40 -1.24 0.29
CA ASP A 278 -19.98 -1.06 -1.11
C ASP A 278 -18.87 0.00 -1.27
N LEU A 279 -17.88 -0.02 -0.37
CA LEU A 279 -16.69 0.82 -0.48
C LEU A 279 -15.95 0.62 -1.83
N PRO A 280 -15.77 -0.60 -2.36
CA PRO A 280 -15.12 -0.80 -3.65
C PRO A 280 -15.89 -0.17 -4.82
N GLY A 281 -17.23 -0.21 -4.82
CA GLY A 281 -18.06 0.46 -5.82
C GLY A 281 -17.88 1.98 -5.80
N MET A 282 -17.90 2.58 -4.60
CA MET A 282 -17.65 4.00 -4.40
C MET A 282 -16.25 4.40 -4.88
N LEU A 283 -15.20 3.69 -4.46
CA LEU A 283 -13.81 4.01 -4.83
C LEU A 283 -13.57 3.89 -6.34
N ARG A 284 -14.15 2.87 -7.00
CA ARG A 284 -14.10 2.75 -8.46
C ARG A 284 -14.75 3.94 -9.16
N THR A 285 -15.91 4.38 -8.66
CA THR A 285 -16.62 5.54 -9.20
C THR A 285 -15.82 6.83 -9.04
N GLN A 286 -15.24 7.05 -7.85
CA GLN A 286 -14.39 8.21 -7.58
C GLN A 286 -13.14 8.23 -8.45
N ARG A 287 -12.44 7.08 -8.57
CA ARG A 287 -11.25 6.96 -9.43
C ARG A 287 -11.58 7.19 -10.90
N ALA A 288 -12.68 6.63 -11.39
CA ALA A 288 -13.12 6.85 -12.77
C ALA A 288 -13.46 8.32 -13.05
N ALA A 289 -14.05 9.03 -12.08
CA ALA A 289 -14.30 10.47 -12.19
C ALA A 289 -13.00 11.28 -12.23
N LEU A 290 -12.04 10.95 -11.36
CA LEU A 290 -10.72 11.59 -11.35
C LEU A 290 -9.95 11.31 -12.65
N ASP A 291 -9.88 10.05 -13.09
CA ASP A 291 -9.21 9.65 -14.32
C ASP A 291 -9.82 10.35 -15.54
N ARG A 292 -11.15 10.52 -15.57
CA ARG A 292 -11.83 11.28 -16.62
C ARG A 292 -11.36 12.73 -16.65
N HIS A 293 -11.27 13.38 -15.48
CA HIS A 293 -10.80 14.75 -15.40
C HIS A 293 -9.31 14.88 -15.76
N ILE A 294 -8.46 13.97 -15.25
CA ILE A 294 -7.02 13.92 -15.60
C ILE A 294 -6.86 13.82 -17.12
N ARG A 295 -7.65 12.98 -17.81
CA ARG A 295 -7.60 12.86 -19.28
C ARG A 295 -7.98 14.13 -20.03
N THR A 296 -8.74 15.05 -19.43
CA THR A 296 -9.03 16.37 -20.03
C THR A 296 -7.85 17.34 -19.97
N LEU A 297 -6.92 17.13 -19.03
CA LEU A 297 -5.75 17.98 -18.81
C LEU A 297 -4.46 17.34 -19.32
N SER A 298 -4.36 16.02 -19.24
CA SER A 298 -3.16 15.23 -19.55
C SER A 298 -3.37 14.33 -20.76
N LYS A 299 -2.38 14.36 -21.65
CA LYS A 299 -2.26 13.45 -22.79
C LYS A 299 -1.53 12.15 -22.46
N SER A 300 -1.19 11.86 -21.19
CA SER A 300 -0.46 10.63 -20.81
C SER A 300 -1.18 9.33 -21.18
N HIS A 301 -2.48 9.39 -21.46
CA HIS A 301 -3.28 8.25 -21.93
C HIS A 301 -3.16 8.01 -23.44
N VAL A 302 -2.53 8.92 -24.19
CA VAL A 302 -2.30 8.81 -25.63
C VAL A 302 -1.06 7.95 -25.86
N VAL A 303 -1.25 6.85 -26.58
CA VAL A 303 -0.14 5.97 -26.98
C VAL A 303 0.37 6.42 -28.33
N HIS A 304 1.63 6.87 -28.38
CA HIS A 304 2.28 7.27 -29.63
C HIS A 304 2.98 6.08 -30.30
N PRO A 305 3.16 6.09 -31.64
CA PRO A 305 3.96 5.09 -32.33
C PRO A 305 5.39 5.01 -31.78
N GLY A 306 5.95 3.80 -31.76
CA GLY A 306 7.34 3.57 -31.35
C GLY A 306 8.34 4.28 -32.27
N LEU A 307 9.50 4.67 -31.72
CA LEU A 307 10.56 5.34 -32.47
C LEU A 307 11.24 4.38 -33.46
N THR A 308 11.18 4.70 -34.75
CA THR A 308 11.76 3.86 -35.82
C THR A 308 13.27 4.01 -35.97
N ALA A 309 13.83 5.16 -35.60
CA ALA A 309 15.26 5.47 -35.78
C ALA A 309 16.21 4.41 -35.17
N PHE A 310 15.82 3.79 -34.05
CA PHE A 310 16.64 2.76 -33.40
C PHE A 310 16.68 1.43 -34.17
N ARG A 311 15.67 1.15 -35.00
CA ARG A 311 15.66 -0.03 -35.89
C ARG A 311 16.72 0.08 -36.97
N ASP A 312 16.98 1.30 -37.43
CA ASP A 312 17.94 1.59 -38.50
C ASP A 312 19.40 1.73 -37.99
N GLY A 313 19.64 1.33 -36.73
CA GLY A 313 20.97 1.36 -36.10
C GLY A 313 21.37 2.74 -35.56
N GLN A 314 20.50 3.74 -35.62
CA GLN A 314 20.75 5.05 -35.03
C GLN A 314 20.76 4.94 -33.51
N ARG A 315 21.79 5.46 -32.85
CA ARG A 315 21.94 5.39 -31.37
C ARG A 315 21.33 6.57 -30.62
N ARG A 316 20.96 7.65 -31.33
CA ARG A 316 20.48 8.91 -30.74
C ARG A 316 19.37 9.50 -31.58
N VAL A 317 18.33 9.96 -30.90
CA VAL A 317 17.22 10.71 -31.49
C VAL A 317 17.13 12.04 -30.76
N ASP A 318 16.92 13.12 -31.50
CA ASP A 318 16.67 14.42 -30.90
C ASP A 318 15.35 14.38 -30.13
N ILE A 319 15.37 14.74 -28.84
CA ILE A 319 14.20 14.66 -27.96
C ILE A 319 13.09 15.58 -28.46
N ALA A 320 13.44 16.75 -29.01
CA ALA A 320 12.47 17.70 -29.57
C ALA A 320 11.75 17.13 -30.81
N SER A 321 12.37 16.18 -31.51
CA SER A 321 11.79 15.53 -32.69
C SER A 321 10.77 14.44 -32.35
N ILE A 322 10.65 14.04 -31.07
CA ILE A 322 9.73 13.00 -30.64
C ILE A 322 8.30 13.58 -30.59
N PRO A 323 7.34 13.08 -31.40
CA PRO A 323 6.01 13.68 -31.52
C PRO A 323 5.30 13.86 -30.17
N GLY A 324 5.29 12.83 -29.32
CA GLY A 324 4.64 12.89 -28.00
C GLY A 324 5.28 13.89 -27.03
N VAL A 325 6.58 14.14 -27.17
CA VAL A 325 7.32 15.13 -26.35
C VAL A 325 7.01 16.54 -26.82
N ALA A 326 7.02 16.78 -28.14
CA ALA A 326 6.62 18.05 -28.72
C ALA A 326 5.15 18.39 -28.41
N GLU A 327 4.24 17.41 -28.50
CA GLU A 327 2.82 17.58 -28.17
C GLU A 327 2.54 17.84 -26.69
N ALA A 328 3.44 17.38 -25.81
CA ALA A 328 3.41 17.67 -24.38
C ALA A 328 3.91 19.08 -24.04
N GLY A 329 4.37 19.84 -25.04
CA GLY A 329 4.89 21.20 -24.86
C GLY A 329 6.29 21.22 -24.25
N TRP A 330 7.03 20.11 -24.35
CA TRP A 330 8.40 20.06 -23.88
C TRP A 330 9.31 20.87 -24.81
N THR A 331 10.19 21.68 -24.23
CA THR A 331 11.18 22.47 -24.98
C THR A 331 12.59 22.12 -24.54
N PRO A 332 13.61 22.18 -25.44
CA PRO A 332 15.01 21.95 -25.06
C PRO A 332 15.50 22.79 -23.88
N ASP A 333 14.95 24.00 -23.71
CA ASP A 333 15.27 24.91 -22.62
C ASP A 333 14.75 24.44 -21.25
N GLN A 334 13.86 23.44 -21.21
CA GLN A 334 13.38 22.78 -19.99
C GLN A 334 14.29 21.63 -19.54
N VAL A 335 15.38 21.34 -20.25
CA VAL A 335 16.46 20.50 -19.70
C VAL A 335 17.15 21.34 -18.63
N GLU A 336 16.58 21.35 -17.43
CA GLU A 336 17.20 21.98 -16.29
C GLU A 336 18.58 21.36 -16.10
N ALA A 337 19.57 22.22 -15.85
CA ALA A 337 20.90 21.76 -15.48
C ALA A 337 20.74 20.75 -14.32
N PRO A 338 21.60 19.71 -14.26
CA PRO A 338 21.46 18.69 -13.23
C PRO A 338 21.31 19.34 -11.86
N HIS A 339 20.30 18.95 -11.08
CA HIS A 339 20.04 19.48 -9.72
C HIS A 339 21.10 19.06 -8.69
N TYR A 340 22.31 18.76 -9.15
CA TYR A 340 23.44 18.42 -8.33
C TYR A 340 24.69 19.13 -8.82
N SER A 341 25.56 19.42 -7.87
CA SER A 341 26.91 19.93 -8.08
C SER A 341 27.92 18.83 -7.76
N LEU A 342 29.12 18.96 -8.32
CA LEU A 342 30.21 17.99 -8.18
C LEU A 342 31.30 18.57 -7.27
N LEU A 343 31.72 17.83 -6.26
CA LEU A 343 32.87 18.17 -5.43
C LEU A 343 34.15 17.72 -6.14
N ILE A 344 34.86 18.66 -6.77
CA ILE A 344 36.12 18.40 -7.48
C ILE A 344 37.17 19.32 -6.88
N ASP A 345 38.31 18.75 -6.46
CA ASP A 345 39.41 19.51 -5.83
C ASP A 345 38.98 20.30 -4.58
N ARG A 346 38.12 19.69 -3.76
CA ARG A 346 37.53 20.32 -2.56
C ARG A 346 36.72 21.59 -2.86
N ALA A 347 36.37 21.82 -4.12
CA ALA A 347 35.50 22.90 -4.55
C ALA A 347 34.21 22.32 -5.14
N VAL A 348 33.08 22.90 -4.76
CA VAL A 348 31.78 22.58 -5.37
C VAL A 348 31.73 23.25 -6.73
N GLN A 349 31.57 22.45 -7.78
CA GLN A 349 31.56 22.92 -9.17
C GLN A 349 30.26 22.46 -9.85
N PRO A 350 29.70 23.25 -10.79
CA PRO A 350 28.51 22.85 -11.53
C PRO A 350 28.79 21.58 -12.35
N ALA A 351 27.78 20.74 -12.55
CA ALA A 351 27.86 19.52 -13.35
C ALA A 351 27.89 19.79 -14.87
N THR A 352 28.80 20.66 -15.33
CA THR A 352 29.05 20.88 -16.76
C THR A 352 29.66 19.63 -17.40
N PRO A 353 29.58 19.44 -18.72
CA PRO A 353 30.19 18.29 -19.41
C PRO A 353 31.67 18.09 -19.08
N GLU A 354 32.46 19.18 -19.01
CA GLU A 354 33.89 19.13 -18.70
C GLU A 354 34.14 18.73 -17.24
N ASN A 355 33.32 19.24 -16.33
CA ASN A 355 33.41 18.91 -14.90
C ASN A 355 33.00 17.46 -14.65
N LEU A 356 31.96 17.00 -15.34
CA LEU A 356 31.48 15.63 -15.28
C LEU A 356 32.54 14.67 -15.82
N GLN A 357 33.17 14.98 -16.96
CA GLN A 357 34.28 14.19 -17.51
C GLN A 357 35.41 14.05 -16.48
N ARG A 358 35.89 15.17 -15.94
CA ARG A 358 36.96 15.18 -14.93
C ARG A 358 36.58 14.43 -13.65
N PHE A 359 35.32 14.53 -13.24
CA PHE A 359 34.78 13.81 -12.09
C PHE A 359 34.80 12.30 -12.31
N MET A 360 34.28 11.83 -13.45
CA MET A 360 34.26 10.41 -13.80
C MET A 360 35.67 9.85 -13.97
N GLU A 361 36.61 10.61 -14.52
CA GLU A 361 38.03 10.22 -14.60
C GLU A 361 38.66 10.02 -13.21
N ARG A 362 38.27 10.82 -12.22
CA ARG A 362 38.72 10.66 -10.83
C ARG A 362 38.08 9.46 -10.17
N ALA A 363 36.77 9.29 -10.32
CA ALA A 363 36.04 8.14 -9.80
C ALA A 363 36.62 6.84 -10.35
N TRP A 364 36.87 6.77 -11.67
CA TRP A 364 37.50 5.63 -12.32
C TRP A 364 38.91 5.37 -11.77
N ARG A 365 39.76 6.41 -11.63
CA ARG A 365 41.11 6.26 -11.05
C ARG A 365 41.05 5.72 -9.62
N ALA A 366 40.11 6.23 -8.82
CA ALA A 366 39.92 5.79 -7.44
C ALA A 366 39.51 4.31 -7.38
N LEU A 367 38.50 3.91 -8.18
CA LEU A 367 38.09 2.51 -8.33
C LEU A 367 39.24 1.60 -8.78
N HIS A 368 39.96 1.99 -9.85
CA HIS A 368 41.07 1.20 -10.38
C HIS A 368 42.25 1.08 -9.39
N SER A 369 42.41 2.05 -8.49
CA SER A 369 43.46 2.03 -7.46
C SER A 369 43.18 1.13 -6.26
N LEU A 370 41.93 0.67 -6.08
CA LEU A 370 41.60 -0.26 -5.01
C LEU A 370 42.34 -1.58 -5.21
N ASP A 371 42.87 -2.16 -4.13
CA ASP A 371 43.53 -3.47 -4.17
C ASP A 371 42.56 -4.56 -4.65
N ASP A 372 41.30 -4.48 -4.22
CA ASP A 372 40.22 -5.40 -4.57
C ASP A 372 39.75 -5.27 -6.05
N SER A 373 40.25 -4.30 -6.82
CA SER A 373 39.81 -4.07 -8.20
C SER A 373 40.47 -4.98 -9.25
N TRP A 374 41.55 -5.69 -8.90
CA TRP A 374 42.36 -6.43 -9.89
C TRP A 374 41.59 -7.41 -10.79
N PRO A 375 40.53 -8.14 -10.34
CA PRO A 375 39.79 -9.06 -11.22
C PRO A 375 38.95 -8.33 -12.27
N PHE A 376 38.72 -7.03 -12.09
CA PHE A 376 37.85 -6.22 -12.93
C PHE A 376 38.63 -5.30 -13.86
N ARG A 377 39.97 -5.30 -13.78
CA ARG A 377 40.81 -4.34 -14.54
C ARG A 377 40.80 -4.64 -16.03
N GLU A 378 40.71 -5.92 -16.39
CA GLU A 378 40.72 -6.39 -17.77
C GLU A 378 39.55 -7.37 -18.00
N PRO A 379 39.16 -7.61 -19.26
CA PRO A 379 38.16 -8.62 -19.61
C PRO A 379 38.54 -10.02 -19.10
N VAL A 380 37.55 -10.84 -18.79
CA VAL A 380 37.75 -12.24 -18.42
C VAL A 380 38.27 -13.02 -19.62
N ASP A 381 39.38 -13.73 -19.47
CA ASP A 381 39.94 -14.56 -20.54
C ASP A 381 39.05 -15.80 -20.76
N ALA A 382 38.60 -15.99 -21.99
CA ALA A 382 37.77 -17.13 -22.38
C ALA A 382 38.57 -18.45 -22.40
N GLU A 383 39.90 -18.40 -22.47
CA GLU A 383 40.74 -19.60 -22.36
C GLU A 383 40.82 -20.08 -20.91
N ASP A 384 40.91 -19.14 -19.96
CA ASP A 384 40.97 -19.45 -18.52
C ASP A 384 39.59 -19.77 -17.93
N VAL A 385 38.52 -19.15 -18.46
CA VAL A 385 37.14 -19.30 -17.99
C VAL A 385 36.19 -19.57 -19.18
N PRO A 386 36.15 -20.81 -19.70
CA PRO A 386 35.48 -21.11 -20.98
C PRO A 386 33.96 -20.89 -21.03
N ASP A 387 33.26 -21.00 -19.90
CA ASP A 387 31.80 -20.87 -19.81
C ASP A 387 31.32 -19.45 -19.43
N TYR A 388 32.25 -18.50 -19.25
CA TYR A 388 31.92 -17.16 -18.75
C TYR A 388 30.93 -16.43 -19.67
N TYR A 389 31.22 -16.38 -20.97
CA TYR A 389 30.41 -15.65 -21.96
C TYR A 389 29.10 -16.36 -22.33
N ASP A 390 28.96 -17.63 -21.95
CA ASP A 390 27.69 -18.35 -22.03
C ASP A 390 26.72 -17.93 -20.93
N ILE A 391 27.24 -17.48 -19.79
CA ILE A 391 26.45 -17.05 -18.63
C ILE A 391 26.28 -15.52 -18.62
N VAL A 392 27.36 -14.76 -18.80
CA VAL A 392 27.37 -13.29 -18.77
C VAL A 392 27.17 -12.74 -20.18
N LYS A 393 26.02 -12.07 -20.41
CA LYS A 393 25.61 -11.61 -21.75
C LYS A 393 26.13 -10.23 -22.13
N ASP A 394 26.31 -9.35 -21.15
CA ASP A 394 26.82 -8.00 -21.36
C ASP A 394 28.10 -7.79 -20.53
N PRO A 395 29.24 -8.39 -20.94
CA PRO A 395 30.49 -8.25 -20.20
C PRO A 395 30.95 -6.78 -20.17
N VAL A 396 31.37 -6.33 -18.99
CA VAL A 396 31.92 -4.99 -18.74
C VAL A 396 33.06 -5.12 -17.74
N ASP A 397 34.15 -4.42 -17.99
CA ASP A 397 35.37 -4.35 -17.18
C ASP A 397 35.88 -2.89 -17.13
N LEU A 398 36.86 -2.61 -16.28
CA LEU A 398 37.38 -1.26 -16.08
C LEU A 398 38.15 -0.72 -17.29
N SER A 399 38.76 -1.55 -18.14
CA SER A 399 39.47 -1.09 -19.34
C SER A 399 38.46 -0.68 -20.44
N MET A 400 37.36 -1.41 -20.59
CA MET A 400 36.20 -1.01 -21.41
C MET A 400 35.58 0.30 -20.90
N ILE A 401 35.35 0.44 -19.60
CA ILE A 401 34.84 1.68 -19.00
C ILE A 401 35.82 2.84 -19.27
N LYS A 402 37.13 2.60 -19.16
CA LYS A 402 38.13 3.62 -19.47
C LYS A 402 38.07 4.07 -20.92
N GLN A 403 37.95 3.12 -21.86
CA GLN A 403 37.85 3.42 -23.28
C GLN A 403 36.60 4.28 -23.60
N ARG A 404 35.44 3.93 -23.02
CA ARG A 404 34.19 4.70 -23.16
C ARG A 404 34.27 6.08 -22.51
N LEU A 405 35.05 6.21 -21.45
CA LEU A 405 35.30 7.49 -20.79
C LEU A 405 36.23 8.38 -21.61
N ASP A 406 37.25 7.80 -22.25
CA ASP A 406 38.18 8.54 -23.10
C ASP A 406 37.55 8.99 -24.42
N SER A 407 36.55 8.26 -24.93
CA SER A 407 35.84 8.64 -26.16
C SER A 407 34.98 9.90 -26.01
N ARG A 408 34.63 10.28 -24.77
CA ARG A 408 33.79 11.45 -24.39
C ARG A 408 32.39 11.49 -25.01
N ASP A 409 32.03 10.53 -25.84
CA ASP A 409 30.74 10.44 -26.50
C ASP A 409 29.81 9.44 -25.81
N TYR A 410 30.30 8.56 -24.93
CA TYR A 410 29.46 7.55 -24.30
C TYR A 410 28.83 8.04 -22.98
N TYR A 411 29.65 8.47 -22.03
CA TYR A 411 29.20 8.94 -20.71
C TYR A 411 28.75 10.40 -20.73
N VAL A 412 27.62 10.66 -21.39
CA VAL A 412 27.01 12.00 -21.43
C VAL A 412 26.32 12.41 -20.12
N THR A 413 26.04 11.45 -19.24
CA THR A 413 25.54 11.69 -17.88
C THR A 413 26.27 10.80 -16.88
N LEU A 414 26.34 11.25 -15.63
CA LEU A 414 26.93 10.48 -14.53
C LEU A 414 26.27 9.10 -14.35
N HIS A 415 24.96 9.02 -14.62
CA HIS A 415 24.17 7.81 -14.47
C HIS A 415 24.63 6.69 -15.40
N ILE A 416 25.03 7.01 -16.64
CA ILE A 416 25.51 6.00 -17.60
C ILE A 416 26.83 5.39 -17.11
N PHE A 417 27.72 6.21 -16.54
CA PHE A 417 28.97 5.73 -15.95
C PHE A 417 28.73 4.81 -14.74
N ILE A 418 27.87 5.23 -13.80
CA ILE A 418 27.49 4.42 -12.64
C ILE A 418 26.86 3.09 -13.08
N ALA A 419 25.99 3.11 -14.09
CA ALA A 419 25.33 1.91 -14.60
C ALA A 419 26.32 0.86 -15.14
N ASP A 420 27.38 1.28 -15.85
CA ASP A 420 28.40 0.35 -16.34
C ASP A 420 29.24 -0.25 -15.19
N VAL A 421 29.62 0.54 -14.19
CA VAL A 421 30.34 0.02 -13.01
C VAL A 421 29.46 -0.96 -12.22
N ASN A 422 28.18 -0.65 -12.04
CA ASN A 422 27.24 -1.54 -11.35
C ASN A 422 26.98 -2.81 -12.15
N ARG A 423 26.90 -2.73 -13.49
CA ARG A 423 26.78 -3.91 -14.35
C ARG A 423 28.00 -4.81 -14.28
N MET A 424 29.21 -4.25 -14.25
CA MET A 424 30.44 -5.01 -14.01
C MET A 424 30.38 -5.77 -12.67
N CYS A 425 29.95 -5.12 -11.58
CA CYS A 425 29.79 -5.78 -10.28
C CYS A 425 28.69 -6.84 -10.29
N ALA A 426 27.57 -6.57 -10.96
CA ALA A 426 26.46 -7.51 -11.10
C ALA A 426 26.85 -8.77 -11.90
N ASN A 427 27.59 -8.61 -13.00
CA ASN A 427 28.11 -9.72 -13.81
C ASN A 427 28.98 -10.66 -12.96
N ALA A 428 29.87 -10.11 -12.13
CA ALA A 428 30.68 -10.90 -11.24
C ALA A 428 29.85 -11.68 -10.21
N ARG A 429 28.75 -11.08 -9.69
CA ARG A 429 27.82 -11.77 -8.78
C ARG A 429 26.93 -12.81 -9.47
N ILE A 430 26.62 -12.62 -10.74
CA ILE A 430 25.84 -13.58 -11.54
C ILE A 430 26.67 -14.84 -11.78
N TYR A 431 27.95 -14.69 -12.13
CA TYR A 431 28.81 -15.82 -12.44
C TYR A 431 29.37 -16.50 -11.19
N ASN A 432 29.77 -15.74 -10.16
CA ASN A 432 30.45 -16.28 -8.99
C ASN A 432 29.51 -16.52 -7.80
N SER A 433 29.78 -17.56 -7.01
CA SER A 433 29.08 -17.79 -5.73
C SER A 433 29.41 -16.71 -4.69
N ALA A 434 28.46 -16.40 -3.80
CA ALA A 434 28.60 -15.43 -2.71
C ALA A 434 29.77 -15.70 -1.75
N GLU A 435 30.24 -16.95 -1.69
CA GLU A 435 31.37 -17.34 -0.83
C GLU A 435 32.73 -16.96 -1.42
N THR A 436 32.80 -16.76 -2.74
CA THR A 436 34.04 -16.49 -3.48
C THR A 436 34.61 -15.11 -3.19
N ILE A 437 35.92 -14.96 -3.42
CA ILE A 437 36.59 -13.65 -3.30
C ILE A 437 36.09 -12.65 -4.34
N TYR A 438 35.76 -13.10 -5.57
CA TYR A 438 35.30 -12.23 -6.66
C TYR A 438 33.95 -11.57 -6.35
N PHE A 439 33.01 -12.34 -5.80
CA PHE A 439 31.73 -11.79 -5.35
C PHE A 439 31.91 -10.76 -4.24
N LYS A 440 32.77 -11.06 -3.26
CA LYS A 440 33.06 -10.15 -2.15
C LYS A 440 33.75 -8.87 -2.63
N MET A 441 34.67 -8.97 -3.59
CA MET A 441 35.34 -7.81 -4.19
C MET A 441 34.35 -6.95 -4.99
N ALA A 442 33.41 -7.54 -5.73
CA ALA A 442 32.35 -6.81 -6.43
C ALA A 442 31.51 -5.95 -5.46
N ASN A 443 31.12 -6.52 -4.31
CA ASN A 443 30.38 -5.77 -3.28
C ASN A 443 31.20 -4.61 -2.70
N LYS A 444 32.51 -4.80 -2.50
CA LYS A 444 33.38 -3.72 -2.01
C LYS A 444 33.53 -2.58 -3.03
N LEU A 445 33.68 -2.91 -4.31
CA LEU A 445 33.79 -1.91 -5.38
C LEU A 445 32.50 -1.10 -5.52
N GLU A 446 31.34 -1.76 -5.49
CA GLU A 446 30.03 -1.11 -5.54
C GLU A 446 29.80 -0.22 -4.31
N ALA A 447 30.07 -0.71 -3.10
CA ALA A 447 29.96 0.07 -1.88
C ALA A 447 30.90 1.30 -1.87
N PHE A 448 32.13 1.13 -2.38
CA PHE A 448 33.06 2.25 -2.55
C PHE A 448 32.53 3.29 -3.53
N LEU A 449 31.97 2.86 -4.68
CA LEU A 449 31.37 3.79 -5.64
C LEU A 449 30.22 4.56 -5.00
N ASP A 450 29.32 3.87 -4.29
CA ASP A 450 28.19 4.51 -3.61
C ASP A 450 28.65 5.56 -2.60
N GLU A 451 29.67 5.23 -1.77
CA GLU A 451 30.27 6.17 -0.83
C GLU A 451 30.95 7.35 -1.54
N TYR A 452 31.67 7.08 -2.64
CA TYR A 452 32.32 8.11 -3.44
C TYR A 452 31.31 9.08 -4.03
N ILE A 453 30.22 8.57 -4.61
CA ILE A 453 29.13 9.39 -5.16
C ILE A 453 28.45 10.19 -4.05
N HIS A 454 28.11 9.56 -2.92
CA HIS A 454 27.47 10.24 -1.80
C HIS A 454 28.31 11.39 -1.23
N SER A 455 29.63 11.20 -1.15
CA SER A 455 30.55 12.20 -0.60
C SER A 455 30.93 13.31 -1.58
N HIS A 456 30.78 13.08 -2.89
CA HIS A 456 31.24 14.03 -3.91
C HIS A 456 30.15 14.57 -4.85
N VAL A 457 28.90 14.14 -4.69
CA VAL A 457 27.73 14.71 -5.38
C VAL A 457 26.87 15.45 -4.36
N VAL A 458 26.70 16.76 -4.56
CA VAL A 458 25.92 17.63 -3.68
C VAL A 458 24.61 17.96 -4.37
N PHE A 459 23.49 17.50 -3.84
CA PHE A 459 22.18 17.87 -4.37
C PHE A 459 21.86 19.32 -3.98
N ASN A 460 21.45 20.12 -4.95
CA ASN A 460 21.01 21.48 -4.72
C ASN A 460 19.61 21.39 -4.08
N THR A 461 19.50 21.64 -2.77
CA THR A 461 18.21 21.87 -2.13
C THR A 461 17.63 23.18 -2.67
N GLN A 462 16.54 23.08 -3.43
CA GLN A 462 15.68 24.23 -3.73
C GLN A 462 14.87 24.64 -2.50
#